data_AF-A0AAD0TMZ4-F1
#
_entry.id   AF-A0AAD0TMZ4-F1
#
_cell.length_a   1.000
_cell.length_b   1.000
_cell.length_c   1.000
_cell.angle_alpha   90.00
_cell.angle_beta   90.00
_cell.angle_gamma   90.00
#
_symmetry.space_group_name_H-M   'P 1'
#
loop_
_entity.id
_entity.type
_entity.pdbx_description
1 polymer ?
#
loop_
_entity_poly.entity_id
_entity_poly.type
_entity_poly.pdbx_seq_one_letter_code
_entity_poly.pdbx_strand_id
1 'polypeptide(L)'
;MELHLTARQTRLWQRLLALTRDQLMGLSMQIESTGHVDSEMLTTLAQQFGLDEPLPNDRLSQRVLCTLALAQSSAGLAQIFASNWQVEDIVLTFGTPQQRQRYFTQQRIFGLATLPSQVTTSSTVTATPVTAGWRLSGTVKAVLNVAQATDYLILAQTPSDAMGTFMVAADQPGVTVGSQVIPLGLHGLAMADIQLTSVPVTAAEQLGQLGRGQQVMQRAQSLGQLFAGAITAGIWQHATDQTRQLTLTEQPPLADLSPVLALTAALQTSVFNAAQQADDERSFTNAAQLAALFASQNALTPFEKLMPLMGELAYTQHSPLVALRNDVATLPLIVGTTAQLALTFAATSLNDEDADVPTTGGRAVPEHLVVADLHRVVKRLNLTKDVPVNVGSIATAKRIVALGRGAMEPAVLLQAQQLAKWIGAAIAVTQPLTAMEQFSVEQQIGAMAVTVAPEVLINIGVAGDDDYLAGMAGAQHVLSVNVDEQAPIFNHSQQIFVGAAAEFLAGMVAALN
;
A
#
# COMPACT_ATOMS: atom_id res chain seq x y z
N MET A 1 11.27 16.84 24.02
CA MET A 1 9.92 17.37 23.75
C MET A 1 8.97 16.49 24.52
N GLU A 2 8.26 17.03 25.50
CA GLU A 2 7.33 16.25 26.31
C GLU A 2 5.97 16.22 25.60
N LEU A 3 5.48 15.03 25.28
CA LEU A 3 4.05 14.86 25.01
C LEU A 3 3.31 15.44 26.24
N HIS A 4 2.33 16.31 26.03
CA HIS A 4 1.55 16.91 27.12
C HIS A 4 0.60 15.85 27.71
N LEU A 5 1.17 14.88 28.41
CA LEU A 5 0.48 13.74 28.99
C LEU A 5 -0.23 14.16 30.28
N THR A 6 -1.45 13.67 30.46
CA THR A 6 -2.11 13.70 31.77
C THR A 6 -1.33 12.85 32.78
N ALA A 7 -1.49 13.11 34.08
CA ALA A 7 -0.83 12.32 35.13
C ALA A 7 -1.13 10.81 35.03
N ARG A 8 -2.29 10.42 34.49
CA ARG A 8 -2.63 9.02 34.22
C ARG A 8 -1.82 8.47 33.03
N GLN A 9 -1.75 9.20 31.92
CA GLN A 9 -0.96 8.81 30.76
C GLN A 9 0.54 8.77 31.07
N THR A 10 1.06 9.71 31.88
CA THR A 10 2.47 9.69 32.31
C THR A 10 2.79 8.44 33.11
N ARG A 11 1.93 8.03 34.06
CA ARG A 11 2.10 6.79 34.83
C ARG A 11 2.04 5.55 33.95
N LEU A 12 1.10 5.52 33.00
CA LEU A 12 1.01 4.45 32.01
C LEU A 12 2.30 4.38 31.19
N TRP A 13 2.74 5.49 30.61
CA TRP A 13 3.95 5.58 29.79
C TRP A 13 5.20 5.10 30.54
N GLN A 14 5.39 5.55 31.78
CA GLN A 14 6.51 5.11 32.62
C GLN A 14 6.48 3.60 32.91
N ARG A 15 5.30 3.04 33.22
CA ARG A 15 5.13 1.60 33.42
C ARG A 15 5.42 0.81 32.14
N LEU A 16 4.91 1.27 31.00
CA LEU A 16 5.13 0.62 29.70
C LEU A 16 6.62 0.57 29.35
N LEU A 17 7.34 1.68 29.51
CA LEU A 17 8.78 1.74 29.23
C LEU A 17 9.63 0.86 30.16
N ALA A 18 9.19 0.66 31.41
CA ALA A 18 9.85 -0.27 32.31
C ALA A 18 9.63 -1.73 31.87
N LEU A 19 8.38 -2.09 31.54
CA LEU A 19 8.03 -3.43 31.07
C LEU A 19 8.73 -3.80 29.77
N THR A 20 8.80 -2.87 28.81
CA THR A 20 9.48 -3.11 27.53
C THR A 20 10.96 -3.40 27.72
N ARG A 21 11.63 -2.65 28.59
CA ARG A 21 13.05 -2.85 28.91
C ARG A 21 13.32 -4.17 29.63
N ASP A 22 12.52 -4.51 30.62
CA ASP A 22 12.81 -5.62 31.53
C ASP A 22 12.33 -6.98 31.00
N GLN A 23 11.26 -7.01 30.21
CA GLN A 23 10.56 -8.25 29.85
C GLN A 23 10.49 -8.52 28.34
N LEU A 24 10.46 -7.48 27.50
CA LEU A 24 10.28 -7.68 26.05
C LEU A 24 11.58 -7.87 25.28
N MET A 25 12.75 -7.47 25.78
CA MET A 25 14.00 -7.66 25.04
C MET A 25 14.34 -9.13 24.78
N GLY A 26 14.14 -10.01 25.75
CA GLY A 26 14.36 -11.46 25.56
C GLY A 26 13.34 -12.08 24.60
N LEU A 27 12.09 -11.64 24.73
CA LEU A 27 10.98 -12.13 23.91
C LEU A 27 11.10 -11.65 22.46
N SER A 28 11.51 -10.41 22.23
CA SER A 28 11.66 -9.85 20.88
C SER A 28 12.72 -10.59 20.08
N MET A 29 13.85 -10.98 20.70
CA MET A 29 14.86 -11.81 20.03
C MET A 29 14.32 -13.20 19.67
N GLN A 30 13.52 -13.81 20.54
CA GLN A 30 12.88 -15.08 20.23
C GLN A 30 11.89 -14.95 19.06
N ILE A 31 11.06 -13.90 19.06
CA ILE A 31 10.10 -13.64 17.98
C ILE A 31 10.85 -13.35 16.67
N GLU A 32 11.92 -12.57 16.71
CA GLU A 32 12.72 -12.23 15.54
C GLU A 32 13.37 -13.48 14.91
N SER A 33 13.80 -14.43 15.76
CA SER A 33 14.42 -15.68 15.28
C SER A 33 13.43 -16.75 14.82
N THR A 34 12.26 -16.85 15.46
CA THR A 34 11.30 -17.94 15.22
C THR A 34 10.11 -17.52 14.36
N GLY A 35 9.80 -16.23 14.30
CA GLY A 35 8.58 -15.69 13.70
C GLY A 35 7.29 -16.15 14.40
N HIS A 36 7.38 -16.79 15.57
CA HIS A 36 6.24 -17.42 16.22
C HIS A 36 5.76 -16.61 17.42
N VAL A 37 4.44 -16.36 17.46
CA VAL A 37 3.73 -15.73 18.56
C VAL A 37 2.47 -16.54 18.80
N ASP A 38 2.34 -17.12 20.00
CA ASP A 38 1.15 -17.87 20.39
C ASP A 38 0.15 -16.99 21.18
N SER A 39 -1.07 -17.50 21.35
CA SER A 39 -2.15 -16.78 22.02
C SER A 39 -1.94 -16.65 23.53
N GLU A 40 -1.23 -17.58 24.17
CA GLU A 40 -0.94 -17.55 25.61
C GLU A 40 0.04 -16.42 25.94
N MET A 41 1.07 -16.26 25.11
CA MET A 41 2.02 -15.14 25.15
C MET A 41 1.30 -13.81 24.99
N LEU A 42 0.43 -13.68 23.98
CA LEU A 42 -0.33 -12.44 23.77
C LEU A 42 -1.26 -12.12 24.95
N THR A 43 -1.92 -13.12 25.52
CA THR A 43 -2.78 -12.95 26.70
C THR A 43 -1.98 -12.48 27.92
N THR A 44 -0.83 -13.11 28.16
CA THR A 44 0.06 -12.76 29.27
C THR A 44 0.59 -11.33 29.12
N LEU A 45 1.03 -10.96 27.92
CA LEU A 45 1.46 -9.60 27.63
C LEU A 45 0.32 -8.60 27.80
N ALA A 46 -0.88 -8.90 27.31
CA ALA A 46 -2.03 -8.01 27.49
C ALA A 46 -2.27 -7.70 28.98
N GLN A 47 -2.27 -8.73 29.84
CA GLN A 47 -2.44 -8.56 31.29
C GLN A 47 -1.31 -7.75 31.92
N GLN A 48 -0.05 -8.05 31.58
CA GLN A 48 1.11 -7.33 32.12
C GLN A 48 1.13 -5.86 31.73
N PHE A 49 0.70 -5.54 30.51
CA PHE A 49 0.60 -4.18 30.01
C PHE A 49 -0.69 -3.47 30.47
N GLY A 50 -1.62 -4.17 31.14
CA GLY A 50 -2.92 -3.64 31.54
C GLY A 50 -3.81 -3.30 30.35
N LEU A 51 -3.72 -4.13 29.31
CA LEU A 51 -4.48 -4.08 28.05
C LEU A 51 -5.60 -5.14 28.04
N ASP A 52 -5.83 -5.80 29.18
CA ASP A 52 -6.70 -6.95 29.31
C ASP A 52 -8.17 -6.60 29.55
N GLU A 53 -8.41 -5.44 30.15
CA GLU A 53 -9.69 -4.76 30.13
C GLU A 53 -9.70 -3.72 28.99
N PRO A 54 -10.85 -3.45 28.34
CA PRO A 54 -10.99 -2.24 27.54
C PRO A 54 -10.55 -1.08 28.43
N LEU A 55 -9.48 -0.38 28.04
CA LEU A 55 -8.76 0.57 28.90
C LEU A 55 -9.78 1.43 29.66
N PRO A 56 -9.62 1.69 30.98
CA PRO A 56 -10.67 2.36 31.74
C PRO A 56 -10.97 3.73 31.13
N ASN A 57 -12.11 3.89 30.45
CA ASN A 57 -12.38 4.95 29.47
C ASN A 57 -11.47 4.84 28.24
N ASP A 58 -11.77 3.89 27.35
CA ASP A 58 -10.91 3.43 26.26
C ASP A 58 -10.54 4.55 25.27
N ARG A 59 -9.41 5.19 25.56
CA ARG A 59 -8.93 6.36 24.85
C ARG A 59 -7.87 5.95 23.86
N LEU A 60 -8.05 6.34 22.61
CA LEU A 60 -7.14 6.08 21.52
C LEU A 60 -5.73 6.61 21.82
N SER A 61 -5.61 7.72 22.58
CA SER A 61 -4.31 8.23 23.02
C SER A 61 -3.53 7.26 23.92
N GLN A 62 -4.22 6.45 24.73
CA GLN A 62 -3.57 5.44 25.56
C GLN A 62 -3.10 4.27 24.68
N ARG A 63 -3.91 3.82 23.72
CA ARG A 63 -3.52 2.79 22.75
C ARG A 63 -2.30 3.22 21.93
N VAL A 64 -2.22 4.49 21.50
CA VAL A 64 -1.04 5.05 20.83
C VAL A 64 0.22 5.01 21.72
N LEU A 65 0.10 5.33 23.02
CA LEU A 65 1.24 5.19 23.95
C LEU A 65 1.67 3.72 24.08
N CYS A 66 0.73 2.79 24.17
CA CYS A 66 1.04 1.36 24.20
C CYS A 66 1.75 0.92 22.90
N THR A 67 1.25 1.33 21.73
CA THR A 67 1.88 1.05 20.44
C THR A 67 3.30 1.62 20.35
N LEU A 68 3.50 2.87 20.77
CA LEU A 68 4.82 3.52 20.81
C LEU A 68 5.83 2.77 21.69
N ALA A 69 5.37 2.27 22.84
CA ALA A 69 6.20 1.52 23.77
C ALA A 69 6.53 0.12 23.24
N LEU A 70 5.53 -0.60 22.72
CA LEU A 70 5.72 -1.94 22.15
C LEU A 70 6.66 -1.92 20.95
N ALA A 71 6.51 -0.93 20.06
CA ALA A 71 7.35 -0.78 18.88
C ALA A 71 8.81 -0.41 19.21
N GLN A 72 9.09 0.04 20.43
CA GLN A 72 10.47 0.16 20.93
C GLN A 72 11.13 -1.17 21.30
N SER A 73 10.42 -2.30 21.14
CA SER A 73 10.96 -3.64 21.39
C SER A 73 10.65 -4.61 20.27
N SER A 74 9.38 -4.70 19.84
CA SER A 74 8.95 -5.54 18.72
C SER A 74 7.84 -4.83 17.92
N ALA A 75 8.17 -4.46 16.68
CA ALA A 75 7.20 -3.89 15.75
C ALA A 75 6.10 -4.89 15.37
N GLY A 76 6.44 -6.18 15.25
CA GLY A 76 5.48 -7.26 14.99
C GLY A 76 4.43 -7.37 16.10
N LEU A 77 4.82 -7.42 17.38
CA LEU A 77 3.88 -7.41 18.50
C LEU A 77 3.04 -6.14 18.52
N ALA A 78 3.66 -4.98 18.31
CA ALA A 78 2.93 -3.71 18.23
C ALA A 78 1.85 -3.74 17.13
N GLN A 79 2.14 -4.33 15.97
CA GLN A 79 1.20 -4.48 14.87
C GLN A 79 0.07 -5.48 15.18
N ILE A 80 0.35 -6.59 15.88
CA ILE A 80 -0.68 -7.56 16.29
C ILE A 80 -1.72 -6.88 17.19
N PHE A 81 -1.26 -6.18 18.24
CA PHE A 81 -2.14 -5.42 19.14
C PHE A 81 -2.86 -4.29 18.42
N ALA A 82 -2.17 -3.52 17.58
CA ALA A 82 -2.78 -2.45 16.80
C ALA A 82 -3.91 -2.95 15.88
N SER A 83 -3.73 -4.12 15.25
CA SER A 83 -4.75 -4.73 14.40
C SER A 83 -5.94 -5.22 15.22
N ASN A 84 -5.69 -5.76 16.41
CA ASN A 84 -6.75 -6.15 17.34
C ASN A 84 -7.59 -4.93 17.77
N TRP A 85 -6.90 -3.86 18.17
CA TRP A 85 -7.51 -2.61 18.62
C TRP A 85 -8.32 -1.90 17.54
N GLN A 86 -7.95 -2.05 16.27
CA GLN A 86 -8.78 -1.56 15.16
C GLN A 86 -10.17 -2.21 15.20
N VAL A 87 -10.24 -3.54 15.31
CA VAL A 87 -11.53 -4.26 15.32
C VAL A 87 -12.31 -3.99 16.61
N GLU A 88 -11.64 -3.92 17.75
CA GLU A 88 -12.30 -3.55 19.01
C GLU A 88 -12.97 -2.17 18.94
N ASP A 89 -12.28 -1.16 18.41
CA ASP A 89 -12.84 0.18 18.24
C ASP A 89 -14.05 0.16 17.29
N ILE A 90 -14.01 -0.65 16.23
CA ILE A 90 -15.15 -0.86 15.34
C ILE A 90 -16.35 -1.46 16.11
N VAL A 91 -16.12 -2.46 16.96
CA VAL A 91 -17.19 -3.06 17.78
C VAL A 91 -17.74 -2.06 18.80
N LEU A 92 -16.89 -1.24 19.43
CA LEU A 92 -17.33 -0.19 20.35
C LEU A 92 -18.16 0.89 19.64
N THR A 93 -17.75 1.28 18.43
CA THR A 93 -18.37 2.38 17.68
C THR A 93 -19.65 1.94 16.98
N PHE A 94 -19.65 0.79 16.32
CA PHE A 94 -20.74 0.35 15.43
C PHE A 94 -21.50 -0.88 15.93
N GLY A 95 -20.98 -1.59 16.93
CA GLY A 95 -21.62 -2.76 17.50
C GLY A 95 -22.78 -2.42 18.43
N THR A 96 -23.77 -3.29 18.46
CA THR A 96 -24.88 -3.27 19.43
C THR A 96 -24.39 -3.60 20.84
N PRO A 97 -25.16 -3.27 21.91
CA PRO A 97 -24.79 -3.66 23.28
C PRO A 97 -24.53 -5.16 23.46
N GLN A 98 -25.30 -6.00 22.75
CA GLN A 98 -25.14 -7.46 22.77
C GLN A 98 -23.84 -7.91 22.10
N GLN A 99 -23.48 -7.29 20.97
CA GLN A 99 -22.21 -7.56 20.29
C GLN A 99 -21.02 -7.11 21.14
N ARG A 100 -21.08 -5.91 21.74
CA ARG A 100 -20.04 -5.44 22.66
C ARG A 100 -19.86 -6.42 23.82
N GLN A 101 -20.96 -6.85 24.44
CA GLN A 101 -20.90 -7.85 25.49
C GLN A 101 -20.23 -9.14 24.97
N ARG A 102 -20.68 -9.70 23.84
CA ARG A 102 -20.15 -10.93 23.24
C ARG A 102 -18.66 -10.87 22.94
N TYR A 103 -18.20 -9.78 22.33
CA TYR A 103 -16.81 -9.65 21.84
C TYR A 103 -15.82 -9.14 22.89
N PHE A 104 -16.29 -8.54 24.00
CA PHE A 104 -15.44 -8.07 25.10
C PHE A 104 -15.47 -8.94 26.37
N THR A 105 -16.38 -9.93 26.48
CA THR A 105 -16.41 -10.82 27.67
C THR A 105 -15.20 -11.76 27.79
N GLN A 106 -14.47 -12.00 26.71
CA GLN A 106 -13.29 -12.87 26.69
C GLN A 106 -12.19 -12.17 25.89
N GLN A 107 -10.94 -12.44 26.26
CA GLN A 107 -9.78 -12.08 25.44
C GLN A 107 -9.95 -12.71 24.05
N ARG A 108 -10.08 -11.85 23.03
CA ARG A 108 -10.19 -12.25 21.63
C ARG A 108 -9.07 -11.60 20.85
N ILE A 109 -8.62 -12.32 19.82
CA ILE A 109 -7.72 -11.79 18.82
C ILE A 109 -8.51 -11.71 17.53
N PHE A 110 -8.56 -10.52 16.95
CA PHE A 110 -9.27 -10.28 15.72
C PHE A 110 -8.31 -10.29 14.54
N GLY A 111 -8.72 -10.96 13.48
CA GLY A 111 -8.08 -10.84 12.18
C GLY A 111 -8.77 -9.77 11.34
N LEU A 112 -7.96 -9.00 10.64
CA LEU A 112 -8.38 -7.86 9.84
C LEU A 112 -7.61 -7.85 8.53
N ALA A 113 -8.31 -7.74 7.41
CA ALA A 113 -7.68 -7.56 6.10
C ALA A 113 -6.81 -6.30 6.12
N THR A 114 -5.64 -6.33 5.49
CA THR A 114 -4.89 -5.09 5.28
C THR A 114 -5.75 -4.09 4.52
N LEU A 115 -5.59 -2.82 4.86
CA LEU A 115 -6.45 -1.73 4.40
C LEU A 115 -5.88 -0.92 3.21
N PRO A 116 -4.91 -1.40 2.38
CA PRO A 116 -4.69 -0.78 1.08
C PRO A 116 -5.97 -0.88 0.26
N SER A 117 -6.36 0.21 -0.40
CA SER A 117 -7.51 0.25 -1.31
C SER A 117 -7.47 -0.93 -2.26
N GLN A 118 -6.31 -1.26 -2.84
CA GLN A 118 -6.12 -2.40 -3.75
C GLN A 118 -6.37 -3.78 -3.14
N VAL A 119 -6.06 -4.00 -1.85
CA VAL A 119 -6.30 -5.28 -1.17
C VAL A 119 -7.78 -5.44 -0.82
N THR A 120 -8.40 -4.35 -0.34
CA THR A 120 -9.85 -4.33 -0.08
C THR A 120 -10.67 -4.45 -1.37
N THR A 121 -10.24 -3.84 -2.48
CA THR A 121 -10.90 -3.96 -3.79
C THR A 121 -10.65 -5.30 -4.49
N SER A 122 -9.57 -6.01 -4.15
CA SER A 122 -9.31 -7.37 -4.65
C SER A 122 -9.99 -8.46 -3.80
N SER A 123 -10.53 -8.10 -2.64
CA SER A 123 -11.38 -8.97 -1.85
C SER A 123 -12.78 -9.02 -2.47
N THR A 124 -13.22 -10.20 -2.90
CA THR A 124 -14.45 -10.40 -3.70
C THR A 124 -15.55 -11.09 -2.90
N VAL A 125 -15.67 -10.78 -1.61
CA VAL A 125 -16.65 -11.45 -0.76
C VAL A 125 -18.05 -10.96 -1.07
N THR A 126 -18.91 -11.90 -1.42
CA THR A 126 -20.33 -11.68 -1.68
C THR A 126 -21.17 -12.24 -0.55
N ALA A 127 -22.26 -11.54 -0.21
CA ALA A 127 -23.24 -11.95 0.77
C ALA A 127 -24.53 -12.37 0.07
N THR A 128 -24.80 -13.67 -0.05
CA THR A 128 -26.03 -14.19 -0.68
C THR A 128 -27.16 -14.27 0.34
N PRO A 129 -28.36 -13.71 0.09
CA PRO A 129 -29.44 -13.71 1.06
C PRO A 129 -29.99 -15.12 1.30
N VAL A 130 -30.27 -15.42 2.57
CA VAL A 130 -30.96 -16.64 3.02
C VAL A 130 -31.99 -16.28 4.10
N THR A 131 -32.90 -17.19 4.42
CA THR A 131 -34.02 -16.93 5.36
C THR A 131 -33.58 -16.41 6.73
N ALA A 132 -32.40 -16.81 7.20
CA ALA A 132 -31.85 -16.46 8.51
C ALA A 132 -30.80 -15.33 8.48
N GLY A 133 -30.49 -14.75 7.32
CA GLY A 133 -29.41 -13.78 7.15
C GLY A 133 -28.71 -13.90 5.80
N TRP A 134 -27.40 -14.16 5.82
CA TRP A 134 -26.57 -14.22 4.61
C TRP A 134 -25.65 -15.44 4.59
N ARG A 135 -25.20 -15.80 3.39
CA ARG A 135 -24.12 -16.76 3.13
C ARG A 135 -22.97 -16.01 2.48
N LEU A 136 -21.83 -15.95 3.17
CA LEU A 136 -20.63 -15.28 2.68
C LEU A 136 -19.78 -16.25 1.86
N SER A 137 -19.40 -15.82 0.65
CA SER A 137 -18.53 -16.57 -0.25
C SER A 137 -17.58 -15.65 -0.98
N GLY A 138 -16.31 -16.06 -1.09
CA GLY A 138 -15.27 -15.29 -1.77
C GLY A 138 -13.94 -15.36 -1.02
N THR A 139 -12.98 -14.55 -1.45
CA THR A 139 -11.65 -14.49 -0.83
C THR A 139 -11.47 -13.14 -0.16
N VAL A 140 -10.98 -13.15 1.09
CA VAL A 140 -10.42 -11.96 1.75
C VAL A 140 -8.90 -12.03 1.65
N LYS A 141 -8.31 -11.00 1.09
CA LYS A 141 -6.87 -10.94 0.82
C LYS A 141 -6.10 -10.38 2.01
N ALA A 142 -4.90 -10.91 2.22
CA ALA A 142 -3.92 -10.40 3.19
C ALA A 142 -4.54 -10.08 4.57
N VAL A 143 -5.14 -11.07 5.20
CA VAL A 143 -5.68 -10.94 6.55
C VAL A 143 -4.55 -11.05 7.57
N LEU A 144 -4.50 -10.10 8.50
CA LEU A 144 -3.56 -10.08 9.61
C LEU A 144 -4.05 -10.91 10.79
N ASN A 145 -3.14 -11.29 11.67
CA ASN A 145 -3.38 -12.09 12.87
C ASN A 145 -4.02 -13.47 12.58
N VAL A 146 -3.91 -13.97 11.34
CA VAL A 146 -4.62 -15.19 10.92
C VAL A 146 -4.32 -16.42 11.76
N ALA A 147 -3.12 -16.52 12.33
CA ALA A 147 -2.71 -17.68 13.13
C ALA A 147 -3.36 -17.70 14.52
N GLN A 148 -3.66 -16.52 15.09
CA GLN A 148 -4.19 -16.40 16.45
C GLN A 148 -5.65 -15.93 16.50
N ALA A 149 -6.21 -15.49 15.37
CA ALA A 149 -7.53 -14.90 15.32
C ALA A 149 -8.64 -15.87 15.75
N THR A 150 -9.52 -15.39 16.63
CA THR A 150 -10.78 -16.07 16.99
C THR A 150 -11.91 -15.66 16.05
N ASP A 151 -11.86 -14.44 15.53
CA ASP A 151 -12.86 -13.91 14.60
C ASP A 151 -12.22 -12.97 13.59
N TYR A 152 -12.83 -12.87 12.42
CA TYR A 152 -12.41 -12.01 11.32
C TYR A 152 -13.45 -10.92 11.06
N LEU A 153 -13.00 -9.69 10.89
CA LEU A 153 -13.82 -8.59 10.38
C LEU A 153 -13.86 -8.65 8.84
N ILE A 154 -15.04 -8.90 8.27
CA ILE A 154 -15.22 -9.14 6.84
C ILE A 154 -16.12 -8.07 6.24
N LEU A 155 -15.65 -7.39 5.20
CA LEU A 155 -16.46 -6.56 4.32
C LEU A 155 -17.03 -7.44 3.20
N ALA A 156 -18.34 -7.38 2.96
CA ALA A 156 -19.00 -8.15 1.91
C ALA A 156 -20.03 -7.31 1.13
N GLN A 157 -20.15 -7.59 -0.16
CA GLN A 157 -21.11 -6.95 -1.06
C GLN A 157 -22.37 -7.80 -1.21
N THR A 158 -23.53 -7.17 -1.08
CA THR A 158 -24.84 -7.81 -1.32
C THR A 158 -25.22 -7.76 -2.81
N PRO A 159 -26.22 -8.54 -3.28
CA PRO A 159 -26.69 -8.48 -4.67
C PRO A 159 -27.26 -7.12 -5.09
N SER A 160 -27.62 -6.27 -4.12
CA SER A 160 -28.07 -4.89 -4.34
C SER A 160 -26.92 -3.87 -4.36
N ASP A 161 -25.67 -4.33 -4.45
CA ASP A 161 -24.45 -3.53 -4.34
C ASP A 161 -24.25 -2.79 -3.01
N ALA A 162 -25.12 -3.00 -2.02
CA ALA A 162 -24.93 -2.50 -0.67
C ALA A 162 -23.79 -3.26 0.04
N MET A 163 -22.91 -2.51 0.70
CA MET A 163 -21.78 -3.05 1.47
C MET A 163 -22.15 -3.29 2.94
N GLY A 164 -21.90 -4.50 3.43
CA GLY A 164 -22.10 -4.89 4.82
C GLY A 164 -20.80 -5.36 5.47
N THR A 165 -20.69 -5.16 6.78
CA THR A 165 -19.54 -5.63 7.58
C THR A 165 -20.01 -6.70 8.55
N PHE A 166 -19.28 -7.81 8.64
CA PHE A 166 -19.65 -8.99 9.41
C PHE A 166 -18.48 -9.51 10.24
N MET A 167 -18.77 -9.99 11.44
CA MET A 167 -17.82 -10.78 12.24
C MET A 167 -18.01 -12.27 11.94
N VAL A 168 -16.95 -12.94 11.52
CA VAL A 168 -16.96 -14.37 11.19
C VAL A 168 -16.00 -15.11 12.11
N ALA A 169 -16.48 -16.13 12.82
CA ALA A 169 -15.61 -16.91 13.70
C ALA A 169 -14.59 -17.72 12.87
N ALA A 170 -13.36 -17.81 13.35
CA ALA A 170 -12.26 -18.43 12.59
C ALA A 170 -12.42 -19.95 12.44
N ASP A 171 -13.08 -20.61 13.40
CA ASP A 171 -13.38 -22.03 13.40
C ASP A 171 -14.71 -22.38 12.69
N GLN A 172 -15.39 -21.38 12.14
CA GLN A 172 -16.69 -21.56 11.54
C GLN A 172 -16.62 -22.43 10.26
N PRO A 173 -17.53 -23.40 10.07
CA PRO A 173 -17.54 -24.21 8.86
C PRO A 173 -17.62 -23.38 7.58
N GLY A 174 -16.68 -23.63 6.66
CA GLY A 174 -16.55 -22.91 5.39
C GLY A 174 -15.49 -21.79 5.40
N VAL A 175 -14.83 -21.54 6.54
CA VAL A 175 -13.65 -20.67 6.63
C VAL A 175 -12.38 -21.51 6.43
N THR A 176 -11.56 -21.14 5.46
CA THR A 176 -10.26 -21.80 5.21
C THR A 176 -9.15 -20.76 5.12
N VAL A 177 -8.11 -20.92 5.93
CA VAL A 177 -6.91 -20.07 5.88
C VAL A 177 -5.96 -20.62 4.82
N GLY A 178 -5.49 -19.74 3.94
CA GLY A 178 -4.52 -20.05 2.90
C GLY A 178 -3.09 -20.20 3.45
N SER A 179 -2.12 -20.30 2.53
CA SER A 179 -0.70 -20.32 2.89
C SER A 179 -0.30 -18.99 3.53
N GLN A 180 0.40 -19.08 4.67
CA GLN A 180 0.92 -17.91 5.35
C GLN A 180 2.02 -17.23 4.53
N VAL A 181 1.95 -15.92 4.48
CA VAL A 181 2.96 -15.03 3.90
C VAL A 181 3.83 -14.53 5.03
N ILE A 182 5.15 -14.74 4.90
CA ILE A 182 6.15 -14.25 5.83
C ILE A 182 6.70 -12.92 5.28
N PRO A 183 6.39 -11.78 5.91
CA PRO A 183 6.91 -10.48 5.48
C PRO A 183 8.42 -10.33 5.73
N LEU A 184 9.04 -9.33 5.10
CA LEU A 184 10.47 -9.02 5.24
C LEU A 184 10.85 -8.57 6.66
N GLY A 185 9.96 -7.85 7.33
CA GLY A 185 10.03 -7.48 8.74
C GLY A 185 8.66 -7.67 9.39
N LEU A 186 8.46 -7.14 10.59
CA LEU A 186 7.29 -7.40 11.44
C LEU A 186 7.18 -8.88 11.83
N HIS A 187 8.31 -9.54 12.12
CA HIS A 187 8.34 -10.94 12.52
C HIS A 187 7.40 -11.21 13.70
N GLY A 188 6.71 -12.37 13.66
CA GLY A 188 5.61 -12.70 14.55
C GLY A 188 4.22 -12.36 13.99
N LEU A 189 4.12 -11.44 13.03
CA LEU A 189 2.86 -11.13 12.37
C LEU A 189 2.51 -12.21 11.34
N ALA A 190 1.42 -12.93 11.60
CA ALA A 190 0.88 -13.89 10.64
C ALA A 190 -0.05 -13.19 9.65
N MET A 191 0.19 -13.40 8.36
CA MET A 191 -0.65 -12.88 7.27
C MET A 191 -1.02 -14.00 6.29
N ALA A 192 -2.28 -14.10 5.89
CA ALA A 192 -2.72 -15.03 4.84
C ALA A 192 -4.01 -14.58 4.19
N ASP A 193 -4.31 -15.12 3.01
CA ASP A 193 -5.65 -15.04 2.44
C ASP A 193 -6.61 -15.96 3.22
N ILE A 194 -7.88 -15.56 3.29
CA ILE A 194 -8.96 -16.38 3.85
C ILE A 194 -9.98 -16.66 2.74
N GLN A 195 -10.31 -17.92 2.55
CA GLN A 195 -11.38 -18.35 1.67
C GLN A 195 -12.65 -18.60 2.48
N LEU A 196 -13.75 -18.00 2.04
CA LEU A 196 -15.09 -18.22 2.59
C LEU A 196 -15.90 -19.04 1.58
N THR A 197 -16.50 -20.13 2.06
CA THR A 197 -17.35 -21.03 1.26
C THR A 197 -18.72 -21.19 1.92
N SER A 198 -19.67 -20.34 1.53
CA SER A 198 -21.06 -20.38 2.02
C SER A 198 -21.18 -20.29 3.56
N VAL A 199 -20.39 -19.42 4.17
CA VAL A 199 -20.34 -19.22 5.63
C VAL A 199 -21.62 -18.51 6.09
N PRO A 200 -22.40 -19.09 7.02
CA PRO A 200 -23.63 -18.46 7.48
C PRO A 200 -23.35 -17.30 8.42
N VAL A 201 -23.98 -16.15 8.17
CA VAL A 201 -23.99 -15.01 9.11
C VAL A 201 -25.41 -14.49 9.29
N THR A 202 -25.75 -14.06 10.49
CA THR A 202 -27.06 -13.49 10.81
C THR A 202 -26.94 -12.01 11.14
N ALA A 203 -28.06 -11.36 11.49
CA ALA A 203 -28.03 -10.00 12.00
C ALA A 203 -27.19 -9.84 13.28
N ALA A 204 -26.99 -10.93 14.05
CA ALA A 204 -26.14 -10.91 15.24
C ALA A 204 -24.64 -10.73 14.91
N GLU A 205 -24.22 -11.16 13.73
CA GLU A 205 -22.84 -11.05 13.25
C GLU A 205 -22.60 -9.77 12.42
N GLN A 206 -23.66 -9.07 11.99
CA GLN A 206 -23.53 -7.83 11.21
C GLN A 206 -23.17 -6.65 12.12
N LEU A 207 -22.04 -5.99 11.84
CA LEU A 207 -21.62 -4.77 12.53
C LEU A 207 -22.09 -3.53 11.77
N GLY A 208 -22.76 -2.63 12.47
CA GLY A 208 -23.36 -1.43 11.88
C GLY A 208 -24.53 -1.72 10.92
N GLN A 209 -24.86 -0.72 10.12
CA GLN A 209 -26.00 -0.77 9.19
C GLN A 209 -25.55 -1.29 7.82
N LEU A 210 -26.40 -2.10 7.19
CA LEU A 210 -26.19 -2.51 5.80
C LEU A 210 -26.17 -1.29 4.88
N GLY A 211 -25.24 -1.25 3.92
CA GLY A 211 -24.98 -0.10 3.07
C GLY A 211 -24.02 0.94 3.68
N ARG A 212 -23.67 0.81 4.96
CA ARG A 212 -22.67 1.64 5.65
C ARG A 212 -21.34 0.90 5.90
N GLY A 213 -21.14 -0.28 5.30
CA GLY A 213 -19.90 -1.07 5.50
C GLY A 213 -18.62 -0.32 5.11
N GLN A 214 -18.67 0.54 4.08
CA GLN A 214 -17.51 1.37 3.71
C GLN A 214 -17.12 2.36 4.81
N GLN A 215 -18.09 2.96 5.51
CA GLN A 215 -17.83 3.88 6.62
C GLN A 215 -17.14 3.16 7.78
N VAL A 216 -17.54 1.92 8.05
CA VAL A 216 -16.90 1.06 9.07
C VAL A 216 -15.43 0.81 8.70
N MET A 217 -15.16 0.44 7.46
CA MET A 217 -13.81 0.16 6.99
C MET A 217 -12.94 1.41 6.87
N GLN A 218 -13.51 2.58 6.55
CA GLN A 218 -12.79 3.86 6.54
C GLN A 218 -12.30 4.24 7.94
N ARG A 219 -13.10 3.97 8.98
CA ARG A 219 -12.68 4.16 10.37
C ARG A 219 -11.54 3.20 10.73
N ALA A 220 -11.67 1.92 10.38
CA ALA A 220 -10.59 0.94 10.58
C ALA A 220 -9.29 1.41 9.87
N GLN A 221 -9.40 1.93 8.65
CA GLN A 221 -8.25 2.44 7.89
C GLN A 221 -7.58 3.64 8.56
N SER A 222 -8.39 4.59 9.06
CA SER A 222 -7.87 5.76 9.80
C SER A 222 -7.11 5.32 11.06
N LEU A 223 -7.61 4.29 11.76
CA LEU A 223 -6.92 3.72 12.92
C LEU A 223 -5.64 2.98 12.53
N GLY A 224 -5.66 2.19 11.46
CA GLY A 224 -4.47 1.52 10.93
C GLY A 224 -3.36 2.51 10.58
N GLN A 225 -3.71 3.61 9.90
CA GLN A 225 -2.79 4.70 9.57
C GLN A 225 -2.21 5.38 10.81
N LEU A 226 -3.06 5.68 11.79
CA LEU A 226 -2.63 6.23 13.08
C LEU A 226 -1.61 5.30 13.77
N PHE A 227 -1.91 4.00 13.85
CA PHE A 227 -1.03 3.03 14.49
C PHE A 227 0.26 2.80 13.71
N ALA A 228 0.24 2.77 12.38
CA ALA A 228 1.47 2.67 11.59
C ALA A 228 2.42 3.85 11.81
N GLY A 229 1.89 5.07 11.96
CA GLY A 229 2.68 6.22 12.39
C GLY A 229 3.31 6.01 13.77
N ALA A 230 2.53 5.49 14.73
CA ALA A 230 3.02 5.22 16.09
C ALA A 230 4.08 4.11 16.11
N ILE A 231 3.90 3.03 15.35
CA ILE A 231 4.88 1.96 15.19
C ILE A 231 6.16 2.50 14.59
N THR A 232 6.07 3.28 13.52
CA THR A 232 7.23 3.91 12.87
C THR A 232 8.02 4.79 13.85
N ALA A 233 7.34 5.65 14.62
CA ALA A 233 7.99 6.46 15.63
C ALA A 233 8.66 5.64 16.73
N GLY A 234 8.03 4.54 17.18
CA GLY A 234 8.62 3.62 18.14
C GLY A 234 9.88 2.92 17.60
N ILE A 235 9.84 2.51 16.33
CA ILE A 235 11.01 1.92 15.65
C ILE A 235 12.15 2.93 15.54
N TRP A 236 11.89 4.18 15.13
CA TRP A 236 12.94 5.19 15.04
C TRP A 236 13.56 5.54 16.40
N GLN A 237 12.75 5.55 17.46
CA GLN A 237 13.23 5.68 18.83
C GLN A 237 14.14 4.49 19.20
N HIS A 238 13.69 3.26 18.91
CA HIS A 238 14.48 2.05 19.16
C HIS A 238 15.80 2.07 18.41
N ALA A 239 15.78 2.41 17.13
CA ALA A 239 16.98 2.49 16.30
C ALA A 239 17.98 3.50 16.90
N THR A 240 17.50 4.66 17.35
CA THR A 240 18.34 5.68 17.99
C THR A 240 18.97 5.15 19.28
N ASP A 241 18.18 4.47 20.11
CA ASP A 241 18.67 3.89 21.37
C ASP A 241 19.69 2.76 21.14
N GLN A 242 19.47 1.90 20.15
CA GLN A 242 20.42 0.85 19.74
C GLN A 242 21.73 1.44 19.25
N THR A 243 21.68 2.46 18.39
CA THR A 243 22.89 3.16 17.94
C THR A 243 23.68 3.69 19.11
N ARG A 244 23.02 4.40 20.04
CA ARG A 244 23.68 4.94 21.23
C ARG A 244 24.29 3.87 22.12
N GLN A 245 23.68 2.69 22.23
CA GLN A 245 24.20 1.60 23.05
C GLN A 245 25.38 0.87 22.40
N LEU A 246 25.39 0.76 21.07
CA LEU A 246 26.31 -0.10 20.33
C LEU A 246 27.47 0.63 19.64
N THR A 247 27.52 1.96 19.68
CA THR A 247 28.70 2.71 19.21
C THR A 247 29.92 2.32 20.05
N LEU A 248 30.97 1.83 19.38
CA LEU A 248 32.21 1.33 19.98
C LEU A 248 33.13 2.47 20.46
N THR A 249 33.01 3.64 19.84
CA THR A 249 33.62 4.90 20.29
C THR A 249 32.70 5.60 21.29
N GLU A 250 33.14 6.70 21.90
CA GLU A 250 32.28 7.54 22.74
C GLU A 250 30.91 7.78 22.11
N GLN A 251 29.90 8.04 22.96
CA GLN A 251 28.52 8.30 22.53
C GLN A 251 28.48 9.26 21.33
N PRO A 252 27.68 8.98 20.30
CA PRO A 252 27.62 9.84 19.13
C PRO A 252 27.22 11.27 19.54
N PRO A 253 27.84 12.30 18.93
CA PRO A 253 27.50 13.68 19.20
C PRO A 253 26.00 13.94 19.04
N LEU A 254 25.41 14.73 19.94
CA LEU A 254 23.99 15.09 19.87
C LEU A 254 23.61 15.77 18.54
N ALA A 255 24.56 16.48 17.91
CA ALA A 255 24.35 17.11 16.61
C ALA A 255 24.03 16.08 15.51
N ASP A 256 24.65 14.90 15.56
CA ASP A 256 24.46 13.85 14.55
C ASP A 256 23.13 13.11 14.75
N LEU A 257 22.69 12.98 16.02
CA LEU A 257 21.40 12.39 16.37
C LEU A 257 20.22 13.37 16.20
N SER A 258 20.48 14.68 16.29
CA SER A 258 19.44 15.72 16.32
C SER A 258 18.41 15.62 15.18
N PRO A 259 18.77 15.34 13.92
CA PRO A 259 17.78 15.22 12.85
C PRO A 259 16.83 14.03 13.05
N VAL A 260 17.36 12.90 13.53
CA VAL A 260 16.56 11.71 13.81
C VAL A 260 15.63 11.95 14.98
N LEU A 261 16.15 12.54 16.07
CA LEU A 261 15.35 12.91 17.23
C LEU A 261 14.22 13.89 16.87
N ALA A 262 14.47 14.83 15.96
CA ALA A 262 13.48 15.78 15.48
C ALA A 262 12.36 15.10 14.65
N LEU A 263 12.72 14.17 13.74
CA LEU A 263 11.75 13.39 12.97
C LEU A 263 10.88 12.52 13.87
N THR A 264 11.50 11.79 14.80
CA THR A 264 10.79 10.95 15.79
C THR A 264 9.83 11.79 16.62
N ALA A 265 10.30 12.92 17.14
CA ALA A 265 9.48 13.86 17.89
C ALA A 265 8.27 14.35 17.07
N ALA A 266 8.50 14.84 15.85
CA ALA A 266 7.43 15.33 14.98
C ALA A 266 6.34 14.27 14.76
N LEU A 267 6.73 13.03 14.46
CA LEU A 267 5.78 11.94 14.25
C LEU A 267 5.05 11.55 15.54
N GLN A 268 5.74 11.45 16.68
CA GLN A 268 5.12 11.18 17.99
C GLN A 268 4.05 12.23 18.33
N THR A 269 4.33 13.51 18.13
CA THR A 269 3.34 14.58 18.32
C THR A 269 2.18 14.45 17.35
N SER A 270 2.45 14.15 16.07
CA SER A 270 1.40 14.00 15.06
C SER A 270 0.43 12.88 15.39
N VAL A 271 0.92 11.69 15.75
CA VAL A 271 0.05 10.56 16.10
C VAL A 271 -0.67 10.79 17.42
N PHE A 272 -0.02 11.40 18.40
CA PHE A 272 -0.68 11.70 19.68
C PHE A 272 -1.77 12.76 19.50
N ASN A 273 -1.55 13.77 18.67
CA ASN A 273 -2.56 14.77 18.34
C ASN A 273 -3.78 14.15 17.64
N ALA A 274 -3.55 13.28 16.65
CA ALA A 274 -4.65 12.55 15.98
C ALA A 274 -5.45 11.70 16.98
N ALA A 275 -4.76 11.01 17.90
CA ALA A 275 -5.42 10.21 18.93
C ALA A 275 -6.22 11.08 19.92
N GLN A 276 -5.72 12.25 20.29
CA GLN A 276 -6.46 13.21 21.12
C GLN A 276 -7.71 13.75 20.42
N GLN A 277 -7.64 14.00 19.10
CA GLN A 277 -8.83 14.40 18.34
C GLN A 277 -9.94 13.34 18.45
N ALA A 278 -9.58 12.06 18.33
CA ALA A 278 -10.54 10.97 18.50
C ALA A 278 -11.11 10.90 19.92
N ASP A 279 -10.26 11.05 20.95
CA ASP A 279 -10.67 11.06 22.36
C ASP A 279 -11.60 12.24 22.70
N ASP A 280 -11.46 13.35 21.97
CA ASP A 280 -12.31 14.54 22.07
C ASP A 280 -13.57 14.44 21.18
N GLU A 281 -13.88 13.26 20.64
CA GLU A 281 -15.01 13.00 19.73
C GLU A 281 -14.97 13.83 18.42
N ARG A 282 -13.77 14.28 18.02
CA ARG A 282 -13.53 14.97 16.75
C ARG A 282 -13.09 13.98 15.67
N SER A 283 -13.30 14.35 14.41
CA SER A 283 -12.72 13.60 13.30
C SER A 283 -11.20 13.64 13.40
N PHE A 284 -10.57 12.47 13.36
CA PHE A 284 -9.12 12.30 13.41
C PHE A 284 -8.53 11.79 12.08
N THR A 285 -9.39 11.53 11.08
CA THR A 285 -9.00 10.90 9.81
C THR A 285 -7.88 11.66 9.11
N ASN A 286 -8.01 12.98 8.94
CA ASN A 286 -7.00 13.78 8.24
C ASN A 286 -5.66 13.80 9.02
N ALA A 287 -5.73 13.87 10.34
CA ALA A 287 -4.54 13.87 11.20
C ALA A 287 -3.82 12.51 11.17
N ALA A 288 -4.58 11.40 11.16
CA ALA A 288 -4.03 10.06 11.02
C ALA A 288 -3.42 9.81 9.64
N GLN A 289 -4.09 10.24 8.56
CA GLN A 289 -3.56 10.17 7.19
C GLN A 289 -2.27 10.97 7.04
N LEU A 290 -2.23 12.20 7.57
CA LEU A 290 -1.03 13.04 7.56
C LEU A 290 0.13 12.36 8.31
N ALA A 291 -0.13 11.81 9.49
CA ALA A 291 0.88 11.12 10.27
C ALA A 291 1.44 9.90 9.53
N ALA A 292 0.57 9.08 8.92
CA ALA A 292 0.97 7.93 8.13
C ALA A 292 1.76 8.32 6.87
N LEU A 293 1.33 9.37 6.15
CA LEU A 293 2.06 9.88 5.00
C LEU A 293 3.45 10.39 5.38
N PHE A 294 3.54 11.20 6.45
CA PHE A 294 4.82 11.69 6.96
C PHE A 294 5.76 10.54 7.36
N ALA A 295 5.23 9.54 8.07
CA ALA A 295 5.96 8.33 8.44
C ALA A 295 6.48 7.59 7.20
N SER A 296 5.60 7.37 6.20
CA SER A 296 5.94 6.65 4.97
C SER A 296 6.95 7.39 4.09
N GLN A 297 6.88 8.72 4.01
CA GLN A 297 7.83 9.55 3.26
C GLN A 297 9.23 9.54 3.87
N ASN A 298 9.32 9.50 5.21
CA ASN A 298 10.59 9.59 5.94
C ASN A 298 11.06 8.23 6.48
N ALA A 299 10.42 7.13 6.06
CA ALA A 299 10.55 5.78 6.61
C ALA A 299 12.01 5.37 6.87
N LEU A 300 12.87 5.57 5.86
CA LEU A 300 14.26 5.10 5.87
C LEU A 300 15.28 6.18 6.28
N THR A 301 14.87 7.45 6.32
CA THR A 301 15.76 8.60 6.58
C THR A 301 16.51 8.49 7.91
N PRO A 302 15.90 8.03 9.03
CA PRO A 302 16.64 7.77 10.25
C PRO A 302 17.78 6.77 10.10
N PHE A 303 17.57 5.69 9.35
CA PHE A 303 18.58 4.64 9.19
C PHE A 303 19.78 5.10 8.35
N GLU A 304 19.56 5.98 7.37
CA GLU A 304 20.63 6.61 6.60
C GLU A 304 21.59 7.43 7.48
N LYS A 305 21.10 7.96 8.60
CA LYS A 305 21.90 8.70 9.58
C LYS A 305 22.50 7.82 10.67
N LEU A 306 21.74 6.84 11.15
CA LEU A 306 22.13 5.99 12.28
C LEU A 306 23.12 4.89 11.91
N MET A 307 22.97 4.25 10.74
CA MET A 307 23.84 3.13 10.36
C MET A 307 25.32 3.53 10.26
N PRO A 308 25.69 4.69 9.65
CA PRO A 308 27.09 5.13 9.63
C PRO A 308 27.71 5.33 11.02
N LEU A 309 26.92 5.75 12.02
CA LEU A 309 27.39 5.96 13.40
C LEU A 309 27.71 4.63 14.12
N MET A 310 27.13 3.52 13.68
CA MET A 310 27.44 2.17 14.17
C MET A 310 28.61 1.52 13.41
N GLY A 311 29.04 2.09 12.28
CA GLY A 311 30.12 1.56 11.45
C GLY A 311 29.75 0.23 10.76
N GLU A 312 30.76 -0.59 10.48
CA GLU A 312 30.63 -1.82 9.67
C GLU A 312 29.60 -2.82 10.24
N LEU A 313 29.47 -2.91 11.57
CA LEU A 313 28.53 -3.80 12.24
C LEU A 313 27.07 -3.53 11.84
N ALA A 314 26.76 -2.28 11.49
CA ALA A 314 25.43 -1.88 11.06
C ALA A 314 24.98 -2.60 9.79
N TYR A 315 25.92 -3.03 8.94
CA TYR A 315 25.68 -3.60 7.61
C TYR A 315 25.77 -5.13 7.59
N THR A 316 25.60 -5.78 8.75
CA THR A 316 25.61 -7.24 8.89
C THR A 316 24.19 -7.79 8.99
N GLN A 317 24.00 -9.08 8.66
CA GLN A 317 22.69 -9.76 8.77
C GLN A 317 22.14 -9.78 10.20
N HIS A 318 23.01 -9.69 11.20
CA HIS A 318 22.64 -9.71 12.62
C HIS A 318 22.56 -8.30 13.23
N SER A 319 22.61 -7.26 12.39
CA SER A 319 22.47 -5.88 12.84
C SER A 319 21.04 -5.59 13.30
N PRO A 320 20.83 -5.10 14.54
CA PRO A 320 19.50 -4.72 14.99
C PRO A 320 18.91 -3.56 14.16
N LEU A 321 19.76 -2.70 13.58
CA LEU A 321 19.29 -1.64 12.69
C LEU A 321 18.76 -2.17 11.36
N VAL A 322 19.28 -3.30 10.84
CA VAL A 322 18.76 -3.91 9.61
C VAL A 322 17.39 -4.52 9.87
N ALA A 323 17.20 -5.22 10.99
CA ALA A 323 15.89 -5.74 11.38
C ALA A 323 14.85 -4.61 11.52
N LEU A 324 15.17 -3.56 12.27
CA LEU A 324 14.29 -2.40 12.44
C LEU A 324 14.01 -1.66 11.12
N ARG A 325 15.00 -1.57 10.22
CA ARG A 325 14.80 -1.00 8.88
C ARG A 325 13.82 -1.83 8.06
N ASN A 326 13.92 -3.15 8.13
CA ASN A 326 13.01 -4.07 7.45
C ASN A 326 11.59 -3.99 8.02
N ASP A 327 11.44 -3.80 9.34
CA ASP A 327 10.13 -3.56 9.98
C ASP A 327 9.43 -2.33 9.37
N VAL A 328 10.11 -1.18 9.32
CA VAL A 328 9.52 0.05 8.74
C VAL A 328 9.23 -0.14 7.25
N ALA A 329 10.15 -0.77 6.50
CA ALA A 329 9.99 -1.01 5.07
C ALA A 329 8.81 -1.95 4.73
N THR A 330 8.33 -2.73 5.70
CA THR A 330 7.21 -3.67 5.55
C THR A 330 5.85 -3.01 5.78
N LEU A 331 5.77 -1.94 6.59
CA LEU A 331 4.51 -1.27 6.92
C LEU A 331 3.66 -0.83 5.71
N PRO A 332 4.22 -0.42 4.55
CA PRO A 332 3.43 -0.13 3.36
C PRO A 332 2.54 -1.28 2.86
N LEU A 333 2.89 -2.55 3.16
CA LEU A 333 2.03 -3.70 2.86
C LEU A 333 0.73 -3.70 3.68
N ILE A 334 0.75 -3.03 4.83
CA ILE A 334 -0.34 -3.02 5.81
C ILE A 334 -1.27 -1.83 5.62
N VAL A 335 -0.70 -0.64 5.48
CA VAL A 335 -1.46 0.63 5.46
C VAL A 335 -1.53 1.32 4.10
N GLY A 336 -0.84 0.77 3.09
CA GLY A 336 -0.75 1.33 1.76
C GLY A 336 0.59 2.00 1.47
N THR A 337 0.89 2.18 0.19
CA THR A 337 2.14 2.79 -0.27
C THR A 337 2.15 4.30 -0.02
N THR A 338 3.35 4.90 -0.02
CA THR A 338 3.49 6.38 0.09
C THR A 338 2.65 7.11 -0.96
N ALA A 339 2.60 6.59 -2.19
CA ALA A 339 1.78 7.17 -3.26
C ALA A 339 0.28 7.08 -2.93
N GLN A 340 -0.22 5.93 -2.49
CA GLN A 340 -1.63 5.76 -2.10
C GLN A 340 -2.02 6.67 -0.93
N LEU A 341 -1.15 6.78 0.08
CA LEU A 341 -1.36 7.67 1.23
C LEU A 341 -1.38 9.14 0.78
N ALA A 342 -0.48 9.54 -0.11
CA ALA A 342 -0.43 10.90 -0.65
C ALA A 342 -1.70 11.26 -1.41
N LEU A 343 -2.18 10.35 -2.26
CA LEU A 343 -3.42 10.54 -3.02
C LEU A 343 -4.64 10.63 -2.10
N THR A 344 -4.75 9.71 -1.14
CA THR A 344 -5.85 9.72 -0.17
C THR A 344 -5.86 11.02 0.63
N PHE A 345 -4.69 11.48 1.06
CA PHE A 345 -4.55 12.75 1.77
C PHE A 345 -4.91 13.95 0.90
N ALA A 346 -4.47 13.97 -0.37
CA ALA A 346 -4.78 15.04 -1.31
C ALA A 346 -6.27 15.14 -1.61
N ALA A 347 -6.93 14.02 -1.96
CA ALA A 347 -8.36 13.97 -2.22
C ALA A 347 -9.18 14.44 -0.99
N THR A 348 -8.81 13.97 0.20
CA THR A 348 -9.48 14.37 1.45
C THR A 348 -9.24 15.84 1.80
N SER A 349 -8.04 16.38 1.53
CA SER A 349 -7.68 17.76 1.88
C SER A 349 -8.27 18.80 0.92
N LEU A 350 -8.47 18.43 -0.35
CA LEU A 350 -8.97 19.33 -1.39
C LEU A 350 -10.51 19.31 -1.51
N ASN A 351 -11.21 18.47 -0.73
CA ASN A 351 -12.66 18.20 -0.88
C ASN A 351 -13.04 17.86 -2.33
N ASP A 352 -12.11 17.24 -3.04
CA ASP A 352 -12.26 16.90 -4.44
C ASP A 352 -12.46 15.38 -4.49
N GLU A 353 -13.73 14.96 -4.41
CA GLU A 353 -14.13 13.56 -4.58
C GLU A 353 -13.82 13.05 -6.01
N ASP A 354 -13.61 13.99 -6.94
CA ASP A 354 -13.20 13.78 -8.33
C ASP A 354 -11.70 14.05 -8.54
N ALA A 355 -10.91 14.26 -7.48
CA ALA A 355 -9.46 14.40 -7.61
C ALA A 355 -8.95 13.20 -8.37
N ASP A 356 -8.47 13.45 -9.60
CA ASP A 356 -7.89 12.47 -10.51
C ASP A 356 -6.97 11.60 -9.67
N VAL A 357 -7.46 10.44 -9.27
CA VAL A 357 -6.61 9.39 -8.75
C VAL A 357 -5.77 9.12 -9.98
N PRO A 358 -4.45 9.40 -10.01
CA PRO A 358 -3.62 8.58 -10.85
C PRO A 358 -3.82 7.22 -10.21
N THR A 359 -4.75 6.45 -10.78
CA THR A 359 -4.58 5.04 -10.82
C THR A 359 -3.18 4.92 -11.41
N THR A 360 -2.18 4.74 -10.55
CA THR A 360 -1.40 3.52 -10.71
C THR A 360 -2.46 2.43 -10.75
N GLY A 361 -3.06 2.26 -11.93
CA GLY A 361 -3.84 1.10 -12.24
C GLY A 361 -2.96 -0.03 -11.78
N GLY A 362 -3.57 -1.02 -11.15
CA GLY A 362 -2.87 -2.28 -11.02
C GLY A 362 -2.11 -2.50 -12.32
N ARG A 363 -0.82 -2.81 -12.26
CA ARG A 363 -0.18 -3.42 -13.42
C ARG A 363 -1.00 -4.68 -13.66
N ALA A 364 -2.09 -4.53 -14.43
CA ALA A 364 -2.63 -5.58 -15.22
C ALA A 364 -1.39 -6.09 -15.95
N VAL A 365 -1.08 -7.36 -15.73
CA VAL A 365 -0.07 -8.04 -16.55
C VAL A 365 -0.39 -7.63 -17.98
N PRO A 366 0.55 -6.95 -18.67
CA PRO A 366 0.25 -6.39 -19.97
C PRO A 366 -0.28 -7.50 -20.87
N GLU A 367 -1.32 -7.21 -21.65
CA GLU A 367 -1.85 -8.17 -22.61
C GLU A 367 -0.74 -8.47 -23.63
N HIS A 368 -0.19 -9.68 -23.59
CA HIS A 368 0.78 -10.14 -24.59
C HIS A 368 0.05 -10.40 -25.90
N LEU A 369 0.42 -9.64 -26.93
CA LEU A 369 -0.15 -9.74 -28.27
C LEU A 369 0.69 -10.66 -29.15
N VAL A 370 0.02 -11.47 -29.95
CA VAL A 370 0.60 -12.07 -31.15
C VAL A 370 0.00 -11.44 -32.41
N VAL A 371 0.58 -11.69 -33.59
CA VAL A 371 0.11 -11.14 -34.87
C VAL A 371 -1.39 -11.40 -35.12
N ALA A 372 -1.90 -12.56 -34.67
CA ALA A 372 -3.32 -12.92 -34.80
C ALA A 372 -4.27 -11.99 -34.01
N ASP A 373 -3.80 -11.33 -32.95
CA ASP A 373 -4.61 -10.47 -32.09
C ASP A 373 -4.76 -9.04 -32.65
N LEU A 374 -3.92 -8.64 -33.61
CA LEU A 374 -3.86 -7.25 -34.09
C LEU A 374 -5.17 -6.75 -34.71
N HIS A 375 -5.97 -7.63 -35.31
CA HIS A 375 -7.33 -7.29 -35.78
C HIS A 375 -8.25 -6.84 -34.63
N ARG A 376 -8.11 -7.44 -33.44
CA ARG A 376 -8.85 -7.03 -32.24
C ARG A 376 -8.37 -5.69 -31.74
N VAL A 377 -7.06 -5.44 -31.78
CA VAL A 377 -6.46 -4.15 -31.39
C VAL A 377 -6.98 -3.02 -32.26
N VAL A 378 -6.95 -3.21 -33.58
CA VAL A 378 -7.48 -2.23 -34.56
C VAL A 378 -8.94 -1.88 -34.27
N LYS A 379 -9.79 -2.90 -34.05
CA LYS A 379 -11.21 -2.69 -33.74
C LYS A 379 -11.43 -2.00 -32.38
N ARG A 380 -10.69 -2.41 -31.35
CA ARG A 380 -10.85 -1.89 -29.97
C ARG A 380 -10.40 -0.43 -29.86
N LEU A 381 -9.31 -0.07 -30.52
CA LEU A 381 -8.76 1.28 -30.52
C LEU A 381 -9.38 2.18 -31.60
N ASN A 382 -10.42 1.69 -32.29
CA ASN A 382 -11.10 2.38 -33.38
C ASN A 382 -10.11 2.96 -34.41
N LEU A 383 -9.12 2.15 -34.81
CA LEU A 383 -8.14 2.50 -35.82
C LEU A 383 -8.77 2.23 -37.18
N THR A 384 -9.00 3.28 -37.95
CA THR A 384 -9.55 3.21 -39.30
C THR A 384 -8.57 3.79 -40.28
N LYS A 385 -8.65 3.37 -41.54
CA LYS A 385 -7.96 4.05 -42.63
C LYS A 385 -8.60 5.41 -42.93
N ASP A 386 -7.82 6.28 -43.55
CA ASP A 386 -8.23 7.57 -44.09
C ASP A 386 -8.70 8.60 -43.05
N VAL A 387 -8.10 8.56 -41.84
CA VAL A 387 -8.25 9.66 -40.87
C VAL A 387 -7.44 10.87 -41.39
N PRO A 388 -8.04 12.08 -41.49
CA PRO A 388 -7.30 13.26 -41.91
C PRO A 388 -6.09 13.48 -40.99
N VAL A 389 -4.88 13.47 -41.56
CA VAL A 389 -3.67 13.78 -40.80
C VAL A 389 -3.68 15.28 -40.51
N ASN A 390 -4.08 15.65 -39.30
CA ASN A 390 -3.82 16.99 -38.80
C ASN A 390 -2.34 17.00 -38.39
N VAL A 391 -1.46 17.48 -39.26
CA VAL A 391 0.01 17.54 -39.05
C VAL A 391 0.31 18.64 -38.00
N GLY A 392 -0.18 18.42 -36.78
CA GLY A 392 0.05 19.27 -35.62
C GLY A 392 1.24 18.80 -34.79
N SER A 393 1.57 19.59 -33.77
CA SER A 393 2.56 19.21 -32.74
C SER A 393 2.16 17.92 -32.04
N ILE A 394 3.15 17.08 -31.71
CA ILE A 394 2.96 15.86 -30.91
C ILE A 394 2.34 16.17 -29.53
N ALA A 395 2.51 17.38 -29.00
CA ALA A 395 1.94 17.82 -27.74
C ALA A 395 0.39 17.77 -27.72
N THR A 396 -0.23 17.99 -28.88
CA THR A 396 -1.71 18.06 -29.03
C THR A 396 -2.29 16.86 -29.79
N ALA A 397 -1.46 15.90 -30.16
CA ALA A 397 -1.87 14.78 -30.99
C ALA A 397 -2.71 13.76 -30.19
N LYS A 398 -3.88 13.40 -30.72
CA LYS A 398 -4.74 12.37 -30.11
C LYS A 398 -4.15 10.96 -30.24
N ARG A 399 -3.38 10.70 -31.29
CA ARG A 399 -2.74 9.42 -31.57
C ARG A 399 -1.28 9.66 -31.90
N ILE A 400 -0.39 8.85 -31.35
CA ILE A 400 1.05 8.98 -31.57
C ILE A 400 1.65 7.61 -31.87
N VAL A 401 2.51 7.56 -32.89
CA VAL A 401 3.45 6.45 -33.11
C VAL A 401 4.83 6.96 -32.76
N ALA A 402 5.41 6.41 -31.68
CA ALA A 402 6.70 6.84 -31.16
C ALA A 402 7.80 5.83 -31.49
N LEU A 403 8.93 6.33 -32.01
CA LEU A 403 10.02 5.50 -32.51
C LEU A 403 11.25 5.58 -31.61
N GLY A 404 11.72 4.41 -31.21
CA GLY A 404 12.91 4.22 -30.40
C GLY A 404 14.12 3.77 -31.20
N ARG A 405 15.26 3.60 -30.52
CA ARG A 405 16.49 3.06 -31.11
C ARG A 405 16.27 1.71 -31.82
N GLY A 406 15.39 0.87 -31.29
CA GLY A 406 15.04 -0.43 -31.89
C GLY A 406 14.27 -0.34 -33.21
N ALA A 407 13.88 0.86 -33.66
CA ALA A 407 13.13 1.10 -34.90
C ALA A 407 13.93 1.88 -35.97
N MET A 408 15.25 2.04 -35.80
CA MET A 408 16.08 2.88 -36.69
C MET A 408 16.29 2.34 -38.11
N GLU A 409 15.82 1.12 -38.41
CA GLU A 409 15.94 0.55 -39.76
C GLU A 409 15.07 1.33 -40.77
N PRO A 410 15.62 1.77 -41.92
CA PRO A 410 14.88 2.60 -42.88
C PRO A 410 13.52 2.03 -43.32
N ALA A 411 13.44 0.71 -43.50
CA ALA A 411 12.19 0.04 -43.88
C ALA A 411 11.13 0.13 -42.77
N VAL A 412 11.55 -0.02 -41.50
CA VAL A 412 10.68 0.11 -40.32
C VAL A 412 10.18 1.53 -40.16
N LEU A 413 11.05 2.53 -40.36
CA LEU A 413 10.69 3.95 -40.30
C LEU A 413 9.62 4.31 -41.35
N LEU A 414 9.79 3.84 -42.59
CA LEU A 414 8.80 4.05 -43.65
C LEU A 414 7.46 3.38 -43.34
N GLN A 415 7.47 2.15 -42.85
CA GLN A 415 6.26 1.43 -42.46
C GLN A 415 5.55 2.11 -41.28
N ALA A 416 6.29 2.60 -40.29
CA ALA A 416 5.73 3.32 -39.16
C ALA A 416 5.10 4.66 -39.58
N GLN A 417 5.75 5.40 -40.49
CA GLN A 417 5.17 6.61 -41.09
C GLN A 417 3.90 6.30 -41.88
N GLN A 418 3.88 5.20 -42.63
CA GLN A 418 2.68 4.75 -43.34
C GLN A 418 1.54 4.39 -42.38
N LEU A 419 1.83 3.63 -41.31
CA LEU A 419 0.86 3.30 -40.26
C LEU A 419 0.31 4.57 -39.61
N ALA A 420 1.18 5.50 -39.21
CA ALA A 420 0.78 6.76 -38.60
C ALA A 420 -0.14 7.57 -39.51
N LYS A 421 0.18 7.64 -40.81
CA LYS A 421 -0.67 8.27 -41.82
C LYS A 421 -2.05 7.61 -41.92
N TRP A 422 -2.12 6.28 -41.87
CA TRP A 422 -3.39 5.56 -41.98
C TRP A 422 -4.30 5.81 -40.78
N ILE A 423 -3.75 5.80 -39.56
CA ILE A 423 -4.53 5.93 -38.34
C ILE A 423 -4.68 7.37 -37.84
N GLY A 424 -4.13 8.36 -38.57
CA GLY A 424 -4.13 9.76 -38.18
C GLY A 424 -3.29 10.06 -36.94
N ALA A 425 -2.16 9.38 -36.79
CA ALA A 425 -1.22 9.60 -35.69
C ALA A 425 -0.09 10.55 -36.08
N ALA A 426 0.41 11.31 -35.09
CA ALA A 426 1.66 12.05 -35.21
C ALA A 426 2.86 11.11 -34.99
N ILE A 427 3.98 11.40 -35.66
CA ILE A 427 5.24 10.69 -35.43
C ILE A 427 6.03 11.42 -34.35
N ALA A 428 6.37 10.68 -33.30
CA ALA A 428 7.25 11.10 -32.24
C ALA A 428 8.49 10.19 -32.17
N VAL A 429 9.53 10.64 -31.49
CA VAL A 429 10.79 9.91 -31.37
C VAL A 429 11.38 10.00 -29.96
N THR A 430 12.27 9.07 -29.65
CA THR A 430 13.19 9.16 -28.51
C THR A 430 14.42 9.99 -28.87
N GLN A 431 15.15 10.48 -27.86
CA GLN A 431 16.36 11.31 -28.05
C GLN A 431 17.36 10.76 -29.09
N PRO A 432 17.68 9.44 -29.16
CA PRO A 432 18.64 8.94 -30.16
C PRO A 432 18.25 9.18 -31.63
N LEU A 433 16.97 9.36 -31.94
CA LEU A 433 16.49 9.52 -33.31
C LEU A 433 16.45 10.99 -33.77
N THR A 434 16.56 11.96 -32.87
CA THR A 434 16.59 13.40 -33.24
C THR A 434 17.86 13.79 -34.00
N ALA A 435 18.88 12.94 -34.00
CA ALA A 435 20.10 13.11 -34.79
C ALA A 435 19.92 12.77 -36.29
N MET A 436 18.80 12.17 -36.68
CA MET A 436 18.50 11.88 -38.09
C MET A 436 17.87 13.10 -38.77
N GLU A 437 18.24 13.38 -40.01
CA GLU A 437 17.75 14.55 -40.78
C GLU A 437 16.22 14.62 -40.94
N GLN A 438 15.53 13.49 -40.79
CA GLN A 438 14.08 13.37 -40.94
C GLN A 438 13.28 13.64 -39.65
N PHE A 439 13.94 13.83 -38.50
CA PHE A 439 13.29 14.10 -37.22
C PHE A 439 13.85 15.36 -36.56
N SER A 440 13.01 16.07 -35.80
CA SER A 440 13.41 17.26 -35.05
C SER A 440 13.26 17.05 -33.53
N VAL A 441 13.88 17.93 -32.75
CA VAL A 441 13.75 17.94 -31.28
C VAL A 441 12.30 18.18 -30.84
N GLU A 442 11.49 18.87 -31.64
CA GLU A 442 10.06 19.09 -31.38
C GLU A 442 9.24 17.80 -31.46
N GLN A 443 9.80 16.74 -32.02
CA GLN A 443 9.18 15.41 -32.07
C GLN A 443 9.69 14.50 -30.95
N GLN A 444 10.60 14.99 -30.08
CA GLN A 444 11.14 14.21 -28.99
C GLN A 444 10.17 14.18 -27.80
N ILE A 445 9.78 12.98 -27.38
CA ILE A 445 9.08 12.78 -26.10
C ILE A 445 10.11 12.72 -24.97
N GLY A 446 9.86 13.48 -23.91
CA GLY A 446 10.67 13.47 -22.70
C GLY A 446 10.18 14.51 -21.69
N ALA A 447 10.47 14.31 -20.40
CA ALA A 447 10.15 15.31 -19.37
C ALA A 447 10.88 16.63 -19.61
N MET A 448 12.11 16.55 -20.14
CA MET A 448 12.90 17.72 -20.54
C MET A 448 12.70 18.13 -22.01
N ALA A 449 11.79 17.44 -22.72
CA ALA A 449 11.45 17.70 -24.12
C ALA A 449 9.95 17.99 -24.25
N VAL A 450 9.23 17.32 -25.16
CA VAL A 450 7.79 17.49 -25.30
C VAL A 450 7.06 16.42 -24.49
N THR A 451 6.22 16.86 -23.56
CA THR A 451 5.29 15.98 -22.85
C THR A 451 4.03 15.77 -23.68
N VAL A 452 3.48 14.55 -23.65
CA VAL A 452 2.34 14.16 -24.49
C VAL A 452 1.27 13.45 -23.67
N ALA A 453 0.00 13.67 -24.04
CA ALA A 453 -1.16 13.01 -23.43
C ALA A 453 -2.14 12.48 -24.49
N PRO A 454 -1.71 11.57 -25.38
CA PRO A 454 -2.58 11.03 -26.44
C PRO A 454 -3.61 10.04 -25.90
N GLU A 455 -4.70 9.86 -26.64
CA GLU A 455 -5.66 8.76 -26.44
C GLU A 455 -4.99 7.40 -26.74
N VAL A 456 -4.11 7.35 -27.76
CA VAL A 456 -3.37 6.14 -28.15
C VAL A 456 -1.91 6.46 -28.41
N LEU A 457 -1.01 5.74 -27.74
CA LEU A 457 0.44 5.78 -27.95
C LEU A 457 0.96 4.39 -28.34
N ILE A 458 1.54 4.29 -29.52
CA ILE A 458 2.19 3.06 -30.02
C ILE A 458 3.70 3.28 -29.99
N ASN A 459 4.40 2.62 -29.06
CA ASN A 459 5.85 2.65 -28.97
C ASN A 459 6.47 1.53 -29.79
N ILE A 460 7.39 1.84 -30.68
CA ILE A 460 8.10 0.85 -31.50
C ILE A 460 9.60 0.96 -31.24
N GLY A 461 10.19 -0.09 -30.65
CA GLY A 461 11.62 -0.17 -30.37
C GLY A 461 12.12 0.82 -29.30
N VAL A 462 11.22 1.28 -28.41
CA VAL A 462 11.53 2.17 -27.28
C VAL A 462 11.94 1.34 -26.07
N ALA A 463 13.01 1.73 -25.38
CA ALA A 463 13.49 1.02 -24.18
C ALA A 463 12.71 1.41 -22.92
N GLY A 464 12.34 2.69 -22.77
CA GLY A 464 11.65 3.24 -21.60
C GLY A 464 12.63 3.79 -20.56
N ASP A 465 13.48 4.73 -20.95
CA ASP A 465 14.27 5.51 -19.99
C ASP A 465 13.38 6.50 -19.20
N ASP A 466 13.84 6.92 -18.02
CA ASP A 466 13.03 7.70 -17.08
C ASP A 466 12.53 9.04 -17.67
N ASP A 467 13.34 9.71 -18.51
CA ASP A 467 12.95 10.96 -19.16
C ASP A 467 11.81 10.73 -20.15
N TYR A 468 11.92 9.71 -21.00
CA TYR A 468 10.85 9.34 -21.93
C TYR A 468 9.58 8.93 -21.19
N LEU A 469 9.69 8.08 -20.17
CA LEU A 469 8.57 7.59 -19.37
C LEU A 469 7.79 8.73 -18.71
N ALA A 470 8.50 9.71 -18.15
CA ALA A 470 7.89 10.90 -17.59
C ALA A 470 7.24 11.79 -18.69
N GLY A 471 7.83 11.85 -19.88
CA GLY A 471 7.28 12.56 -21.04
C GLY A 471 5.96 12.01 -21.57
N MET A 472 5.75 10.70 -21.48
CA MET A 472 4.55 10.02 -21.97
C MET A 472 3.51 9.69 -20.88
N ALA A 473 3.72 10.13 -19.65
CA ALA A 473 2.92 9.72 -18.50
C ALA A 473 1.41 10.04 -18.63
N GLY A 474 1.03 10.99 -19.48
CA GLY A 474 -0.36 11.35 -19.75
C GLY A 474 -1.07 10.49 -20.81
N ALA A 475 -0.40 9.48 -21.40
CA ALA A 475 -1.00 8.63 -22.43
C ALA A 475 -2.08 7.70 -21.84
N GLN A 476 -3.26 7.66 -22.47
CA GLN A 476 -4.41 6.89 -21.97
C GLN A 476 -4.32 5.40 -22.31
N HIS A 477 -3.90 5.06 -23.53
CA HIS A 477 -3.67 3.68 -23.97
C HIS A 477 -2.29 3.54 -24.61
N VAL A 478 -1.46 2.68 -24.04
CA VAL A 478 -0.07 2.44 -24.43
C VAL A 478 0.09 1.00 -24.93
N LEU A 479 0.52 0.87 -26.18
CA LEU A 479 0.96 -0.38 -26.79
C LEU A 479 2.45 -0.28 -27.08
N SER A 480 3.25 -1.25 -26.64
CA SER A 480 4.70 -1.24 -26.87
C SER A 480 5.20 -2.48 -27.58
N VAL A 481 6.14 -2.27 -28.51
CA VAL A 481 6.77 -3.30 -29.32
C VAL A 481 8.27 -3.30 -29.04
N ASN A 482 8.81 -4.41 -28.57
CA ASN A 482 10.24 -4.56 -28.35
C ASN A 482 10.67 -6.01 -28.55
N VAL A 483 11.90 -6.23 -29.00
CA VAL A 483 12.49 -7.58 -29.10
C VAL A 483 12.95 -8.10 -27.73
N ASP A 484 13.26 -7.20 -26.81
CA ASP A 484 13.65 -7.53 -25.44
C ASP A 484 12.40 -7.68 -24.55
N GLU A 485 12.13 -8.90 -24.10
CA GLU A 485 11.02 -9.22 -23.19
C GLU A 485 11.11 -8.49 -21.84
N GLN A 486 12.30 -8.05 -21.45
CA GLN A 486 12.55 -7.35 -20.19
C GLN A 486 12.62 -5.83 -20.35
N ALA A 487 12.25 -5.29 -21.52
CA ALA A 487 12.32 -3.86 -21.79
C ALA A 487 11.49 -3.05 -20.76
N PRO A 488 12.09 -2.04 -20.09
CA PRO A 488 11.39 -1.22 -19.09
C PRO A 488 10.07 -0.61 -19.58
N ILE A 489 9.94 -0.28 -20.87
CA ILE A 489 8.70 0.28 -21.44
C ILE A 489 7.48 -0.65 -21.25
N PHE A 490 7.66 -1.97 -21.20
CA PHE A 490 6.56 -2.93 -21.03
C PHE A 490 5.87 -2.79 -19.68
N ASN A 491 6.62 -2.37 -18.68
CA ASN A 491 6.10 -2.07 -17.35
C ASN A 491 5.16 -0.85 -17.30
N HIS A 492 5.09 -0.08 -18.40
CA HIS A 492 4.28 1.12 -18.57
C HIS A 492 3.29 1.00 -19.75
N SER A 493 3.03 -0.22 -20.20
CA SER A 493 2.16 -0.50 -21.36
C SER A 493 0.97 -1.37 -20.95
N GLN A 494 -0.21 -1.11 -21.50
CA GLN A 494 -1.37 -1.99 -21.32
C GLN A 494 -1.31 -3.22 -22.24
N GLN A 495 -0.65 -3.08 -23.38
CA GLN A 495 -0.42 -4.17 -24.33
C GLN A 495 1.03 -4.21 -24.78
N ILE A 496 1.56 -5.41 -24.94
CA ILE A 496 2.94 -5.60 -25.39
C ILE A 496 3.03 -6.61 -26.52
N PHE A 497 3.96 -6.36 -27.44
CA PHE A 497 4.34 -7.29 -28.49
C PHE A 497 5.84 -7.56 -28.36
N VAL A 498 6.20 -8.80 -28.00
CA VAL A 498 7.60 -9.22 -27.90
C VAL A 498 8.01 -9.79 -29.26
N GLY A 499 8.76 -9.02 -30.04
CA GLY A 499 9.15 -9.39 -31.40
C GLY A 499 9.66 -8.23 -32.24
N ALA A 500 9.97 -8.51 -33.50
CA ALA A 500 10.56 -7.53 -34.40
C ALA A 500 9.56 -6.45 -34.81
N ALA A 501 9.99 -5.20 -34.87
CA ALA A 501 9.16 -4.07 -35.29
C ALA A 501 8.52 -4.29 -36.68
N ALA A 502 9.28 -4.85 -37.63
CA ALA A 502 8.79 -5.16 -38.98
C ALA A 502 7.63 -6.18 -38.98
N GLU A 503 7.67 -7.18 -38.10
CA GLU A 503 6.62 -8.20 -37.98
C GLU A 503 5.33 -7.57 -37.44
N PHE A 504 5.44 -6.78 -36.37
CA PHE A 504 4.32 -6.05 -35.80
C PHE A 504 3.69 -5.09 -36.83
N LEU A 505 4.51 -4.30 -37.54
CA LEU A 505 4.05 -3.33 -38.53
C LEU A 505 3.35 -4.00 -39.72
N ALA A 506 3.90 -5.10 -40.22
CA ALA A 506 3.27 -5.90 -41.28
C ALA A 506 1.91 -6.45 -40.82
N GLY A 507 1.83 -6.95 -39.59
CA GLY A 507 0.59 -7.43 -38.99
C GLY A 507 -0.47 -6.33 -38.80
N MET A 508 -0.07 -5.15 -38.36
CA MET A 508 -0.96 -3.99 -38.22
C MET A 508 -1.49 -3.50 -39.57
N VAL A 509 -0.64 -3.46 -40.60
CA VAL A 509 -1.03 -3.11 -41.96
C VAL A 509 -2.03 -4.13 -42.52
N ALA A 510 -1.80 -5.43 -42.29
CA ALA A 510 -2.72 -6.48 -42.67
C ALA A 510 -4.06 -6.37 -41.94
N ALA A 511 -4.05 -6.06 -40.64
CA ALA A 511 -5.25 -5.90 -39.82
C ALA A 511 -6.09 -4.65 -40.14
N LEU A 512 -5.49 -3.66 -40.81
CA LEU A 512 -6.15 -2.45 -41.29
C LEU A 512 -6.69 -2.59 -42.72
N ASN A 513 -6.35 -3.67 -43.43
CA ASN A 513 -6.95 -4.06 -44.71
C ASN A 513 -8.23 -4.85 -44.48
#